data_AF-A0A946VKT8-F1
#
_entry.id   AF-A0A946VKT8-F1
#
_cell.length_a   1.000
_cell.length_b   1.000
_cell.length_c   1.000
_cell.angle_alpha   90.00
_cell.angle_beta   90.00
_cell.angle_gamma   90.00
#
_symmetry.space_group_name_H-M   'P 1'
#
loop_
_entity.id
_entity.type
_entity.pdbx_description
1 polymer ?
#
loop_
_entity_poly.entity_id
_entity_poly.type
_entity_poly.pdbx_seq_one_letter_code
_entity_poly.pdbx_strand_id
1 'polypeptide(L)'
;MNKTLLATAVASAAILSGISQPAVSHEAGDWIFRIGATNVDPDASSSLISTADTGALPGTGADVDDNTQLGLNLVYMLSDNIGVEVL
;
A
#
# COMPACT_ATOMS: atom_id res chain seq x y z
N MET A 1 5.48 -19.08 -45.10
CA MET A 1 5.89 -18.22 -43.96
C MET A 1 4.65 -17.66 -43.30
N ASN A 2 4.48 -17.93 -42.02
CA ASN A 2 3.22 -17.70 -41.31
C ASN A 2 3.18 -16.23 -40.87
N LYS A 3 2.75 -15.36 -41.79
CA LYS A 3 2.74 -13.89 -41.65
C LYS A 3 2.06 -13.45 -40.36
N THR A 4 1.08 -14.23 -39.89
CA THR A 4 0.36 -14.05 -38.64
C THR A 4 1.24 -14.25 -37.40
N LEU A 5 2.08 -15.31 -37.36
CA LEU A 5 3.03 -15.54 -36.26
C LEU A 5 4.08 -14.43 -36.18
N LEU A 6 4.54 -13.95 -37.33
CA LEU A 6 5.51 -12.85 -37.40
C LEU A 6 4.89 -11.53 -36.92
N ALA A 7 3.64 -11.25 -37.32
CA ALA A 7 2.90 -10.08 -36.86
C ALA A 7 2.62 -10.12 -35.35
N THR A 8 2.25 -11.28 -34.80
CA THR A 8 2.04 -11.46 -33.35
C THR A 8 3.35 -11.30 -32.57
N ALA A 9 4.47 -11.82 -33.07
CA ALA A 9 5.78 -11.67 -32.44
C ALA A 9 6.26 -10.20 -32.42
N VAL A 10 6.05 -9.47 -33.51
CA VAL A 10 6.40 -8.03 -33.58
C VAL A 10 5.48 -7.19 -32.68
N ALA A 11 4.18 -7.49 -32.64
CA ALA A 11 3.24 -6.79 -31.76
C ALA A 11 3.56 -7.02 -30.27
N SER A 12 3.88 -8.25 -29.87
CA SER A 12 4.26 -8.56 -28.49
C SER A 12 5.61 -7.95 -28.11
N ALA A 13 6.60 -7.96 -29.00
CA ALA A 13 7.87 -7.27 -28.78
C ALA A 13 7.71 -5.74 -28.64
N ALA A 14 6.84 -5.12 -29.44
CA ALA A 14 6.55 -3.69 -29.34
C ALA A 14 5.88 -3.33 -28.00
N ILE A 15 4.93 -4.14 -27.54
CA ILE A 15 4.27 -3.96 -26.24
C ILE A 15 5.29 -4.08 -25.10
N LEU A 16 6.15 -5.11 -25.13
CA LEU A 16 7.17 -5.33 -24.10
C LEU A 16 8.24 -4.24 -24.07
N SER A 17 8.63 -3.71 -25.24
CA SER A 17 9.60 -2.60 -25.32
C SER A 17 9.04 -1.27 -24.78
N GLY A 18 7.72 -1.08 -24.79
CA GLY A 18 7.06 0.09 -24.21
C GLY A 18 7.05 0.10 -22.67
N ILE A 19 7.36 -1.03 -22.02
CA ILE A 19 7.41 -1.17 -20.55
C ILE A 19 8.84 -1.00 -20.03
N SER A 20 9.84 -0.95 -20.91
CA SER A 20 11.24 -0.73 -20.54
C SER A 20 11.46 0.76 -20.22
N GLN A 21 10.94 1.22 -19.09
CA GLN A 21 11.31 2.53 -18.56
C GLN A 21 12.75 2.48 -18.03
N PRO A 22 13.57 3.53 -18.23
CA PRO A 22 14.83 3.65 -17.52
C PRO A 22 14.55 3.57 -16.01
N ALA A 23 15.44 2.96 -15.25
CA ALA A 23 15.36 2.99 -13.80
C ALA A 23 15.57 4.45 -13.34
N VAL A 24 14.47 5.18 -13.15
CA VAL A 24 14.47 6.52 -12.58
C VAL A 24 14.51 6.33 -11.07
N SER A 25 15.68 6.61 -10.48
CA SER A 25 15.80 6.70 -9.02
C SER A 25 15.07 7.93 -8.53
N HIS A 26 14.57 7.86 -7.31
CA HIS A 26 14.10 9.06 -6.62
C HIS A 26 15.30 9.90 -6.18
N GLU A 27 15.16 11.22 -6.27
CA GLU A 27 16.18 12.21 -5.94
C GLU A 27 15.65 13.21 -4.88
N ALA A 28 16.55 13.96 -4.26
CA ALA A 28 16.19 15.04 -3.35
C ALA A 28 15.22 16.04 -4.01
N GLY A 29 14.07 16.27 -3.37
CA GLY A 29 13.01 17.17 -3.85
C GLY A 29 11.87 16.48 -4.59
N ASP A 30 11.97 15.18 -4.88
CA ASP A 30 10.91 14.43 -5.54
C ASP A 30 9.65 14.31 -4.68
N TRP A 31 8.49 14.40 -5.34
CA TRP A 31 7.21 14.03 -4.77
C TRP A 31 6.79 12.65 -5.29
N ILE A 32 6.49 11.73 -4.39
CA ILE A 32 6.03 10.37 -4.72
C ILE A 32 4.60 10.23 -4.22
N PHE A 33 3.69 9.91 -5.13
CA PHE A 33 2.29 9.63 -4.83
C PHE A 33 1.99 8.15 -5.02
N ARG A 34 1.48 7.49 -3.98
CA ARG A 34 1.14 6.05 -3.99
C ARG A 34 -0.34 5.86 -3.69
N ILE A 35 -0.96 4.99 -4.46
CA ILE A 35 -2.37 4.60 -4.33
C ILE A 35 -2.45 3.06 -4.30
N GLY A 36 -3.21 2.50 -3.38
CA GLY A 36 -3.33 1.05 -3.26
C GLY A 36 -4.30 0.61 -2.18
N ALA A 37 -4.35 -0.69 -1.94
CA ALA A 37 -5.08 -1.26 -0.80
C ALA A 37 -4.22 -1.15 0.46
N THR A 38 -4.77 -0.59 1.54
CA THR A 38 -4.12 -0.51 2.86
C THR A 38 -4.99 -1.25 3.86
N ASN A 39 -4.39 -2.19 4.59
CA ASN A 39 -5.06 -2.99 5.61
C ASN A 39 -4.66 -2.53 7.00
N VAL A 40 -5.65 -2.29 7.86
CA VAL A 40 -5.45 -2.12 9.29
C VAL A 40 -5.81 -3.45 9.95
N ASP A 41 -4.82 -4.09 10.56
CA ASP A 41 -4.95 -5.34 11.32
C ASP A 41 -4.60 -5.06 12.78
N PRO A 42 -5.59 -4.80 13.66
CA PRO A 42 -5.33 -4.45 15.04
C PRO A 42 -4.73 -5.62 15.84
N ASP A 43 -3.62 -5.38 16.53
CA ASP A 43 -3.20 -6.23 17.65
C ASP A 43 -4.05 -5.90 18.88
N ALA A 44 -5.32 -6.31 18.82
CA ALA A 44 -6.35 -5.90 19.76
C ALA A 44 -6.15 -6.56 21.13
N SER A 45 -6.03 -5.73 22.15
CA SER A 45 -6.12 -6.13 23.55
C SER A 45 -6.89 -5.07 24.32
N SER A 46 -7.74 -5.52 25.25
CA SER A 46 -8.54 -4.62 26.08
C SER A 46 -8.46 -5.00 27.55
N SER A 47 -8.69 -4.04 28.42
CA SER A 47 -9.10 -4.33 29.79
C SER A 47 -10.50 -4.98 29.79
N LEU A 48 -10.87 -5.58 30.92
CA LEU A 48 -12.26 -6.00 31.15
C LEU A 48 -13.19 -4.78 31.06
N ILE A 49 -14.41 -5.01 30.60
CA ILE A 49 -15.44 -3.97 30.59
C ILE A 49 -15.81 -3.67 32.04
N SER A 50 -15.81 -2.38 32.41
CA SER A 50 -16.09 -1.93 33.77
C SER A 50 -16.96 -0.67 33.78
N THR A 51 -17.95 -0.62 34.67
CA THR A 51 -18.79 0.56 34.92
C THR A 51 -18.73 0.94 36.39
N ALA A 52 -19.29 2.11 36.74
CA ALA A 52 -19.37 2.56 38.14
C ALA A 52 -20.22 1.62 39.02
N ASP A 53 -21.26 0.99 38.44
CA ASP A 53 -22.20 0.15 39.19
C ASP A 53 -21.76 -1.32 39.28
N THR A 54 -21.02 -1.80 38.27
CA THR A 54 -20.70 -3.23 38.13
C THR A 54 -19.26 -3.60 38.47
N GLY A 55 -18.34 -2.62 38.49
CA GLY A 55 -16.90 -2.92 38.46
C GLY A 55 -16.51 -3.72 37.22
N ALA A 56 -15.32 -4.33 37.24
CA ALA A 56 -14.79 -5.11 36.12
C ALA A 56 -15.49 -6.47 35.97
N LEU A 57 -16.07 -6.73 34.79
CA LEU A 57 -16.77 -7.99 34.50
C LEU A 57 -15.82 -9.04 33.94
N PRO A 58 -15.63 -10.19 34.62
CA PRO A 58 -14.82 -11.30 34.10
C PRO A 58 -15.35 -11.83 32.77
N GLY A 59 -14.45 -12.19 31.85
CA GLY A 59 -14.80 -12.77 30.56
C GLY A 59 -15.34 -11.77 29.52
N THR A 60 -15.22 -10.47 29.79
CA THR A 60 -15.58 -9.41 28.83
C THR A 60 -14.34 -8.77 28.22
N GLY A 61 -14.47 -8.28 26.99
CA GLY A 61 -13.43 -7.55 26.28
C GLY A 61 -14.03 -6.75 25.14
N ALA A 62 -13.32 -5.72 24.72
CA ALA A 62 -13.63 -4.97 23.51
C ALA A 62 -12.64 -5.42 22.42
N ASP A 63 -13.15 -5.58 21.22
CA ASP A 63 -12.37 -5.98 20.06
C ASP A 63 -12.57 -4.98 18.92
N VAL A 64 -11.62 -4.94 17.99
CA VAL A 64 -11.67 -4.11 16.79
C VAL A 64 -11.31 -4.99 15.60
N ASP A 65 -12.26 -5.13 14.68
CA ASP A 65 -12.09 -5.92 13.46
C ASP A 65 -11.04 -5.29 12.52
N ASP A 66 -10.47 -6.11 11.65
CA ASP A 66 -9.59 -5.67 10.56
C ASP A 66 -10.38 -5.04 9.41
N ASN A 67 -9.71 -4.18 8.63
CA ASN A 67 -10.32 -3.59 7.44
C ASN A 67 -9.30 -3.17 6.38
N THR A 68 -9.54 -3.56 5.13
CA THR A 68 -8.79 -3.11 3.96
C THR A 68 -9.53 -1.99 3.22
N GLN A 69 -8.87 -0.85 2.99
CA GLN A 69 -9.43 0.29 2.27
C GLN A 69 -8.49 0.84 1.19
N LEU A 70 -8.99 1.81 0.41
CA LEU A 70 -8.16 2.62 -0.47
C LEU A 70 -7.23 3.51 0.37
N GLY A 71 -5.93 3.27 0.27
CA GLY A 71 -4.89 4.10 0.88
C GLY A 71 -4.24 5.03 -0.13
N LEU A 72 -3.97 6.24 0.32
CA LEU A 72 -3.25 7.28 -0.42
C LEU A 72 -2.05 7.70 0.41
N ASN A 73 -0.85 7.63 -0.16
CA ASN A 73 0.37 8.01 0.54
C ASN A 73 1.13 9.04 -0.30
N LEU A 74 1.60 10.09 0.35
CA LEU A 74 2.33 11.16 -0.27
C LEU A 74 3.67 11.32 0.44
N VAL A 75 4.76 11.18 -0.32
CA VAL A 75 6.13 11.26 0.18
C VAL A 75 6.84 12.44 -0.47
N TYR A 76 7.57 13.22 0.33
CA TYR A 76 8.52 14.22 -0.14
C TYR A 76 9.94 13.79 0.21
N MET A 77 10.81 13.69 -0.80
CA MET A 77 12.21 13.30 -0.61
C MET A 77 13.05 14.48 -0.12
N LEU A 78 13.57 14.42 1.10
CA LEU A 78 14.51 15.42 1.65
C LEU A 78 15.94 15.21 1.09
N SER A 79 16.29 13.97 0.80
CA SER A 79 17.50 13.56 0.09
C SER A 79 17.19 12.34 -0.78
N ASP A 80 18.16 11.88 -1.58
CA ASP A 80 18.02 10.69 -2.44
C ASP A 80 17.63 9.41 -1.67
N ASN A 81 17.76 9.39 -0.33
CA ASN A 81 17.47 8.21 0.49
C ASN A 81 16.61 8.49 1.74
N ILE A 82 16.20 9.74 1.98
CA ILE A 82 15.39 10.10 3.15
C ILE A 82 14.18 10.88 2.65
N GLY A 83 12.99 10.41 2.99
CA GLY A 83 11.73 11.08 2.68
C GLY A 83 10.83 11.22 3.91
N VAL A 84 9.91 12.18 3.85
CA VAL A 84 8.83 12.37 4.83
C VAL A 84 7.53 11.95 4.17
N GLU A 85 6.76 11.12 4.85
CA GLU A 85 5.53 10.52 4.34
C GLU A 85 4.30 10.93 5.16
N VAL A 86 3.19 11.12 4.48
CA VAL A 86 1.85 11.20 5.06
C VAL A 86 0.98 10.12 4.43
N LEU A 87 0.27 9.38 5.29
CA LEU A 87 -0.60 8.25 5.00
C LEU A 87 -1.87 8.33 5.83
#